data_AF-A0A7S0LN72-F1
#
_entry.id   AF-A0A7S0LN72-F1
#
_cell.length_a   1.000
_cell.length_b   1.000
_cell.length_c   1.000
_cell.angle_alpha   90.00
_cell.angle_beta   90.00
_cell.angle_gamma   90.00
#
_symmetry.space_group_name_H-M   'P 1'
#
loop_
_entity.id
_entity.type
_entity.pdbx_description
1 polymer ?
#
loop_
_entity_poly.entity_id
_entity_poly.type
_entity_poly.pdbx_seq_one_letter_code
_entity_poly.pdbx_strand_id
1 'polypeptide(L)'
;ADDPPAVSPDMVELINSIEGNTWTAGFSKRFADKDMAHVKGLCGALPEKQRLPEMRVPDMLVQTVPATFDSREQWGTMCPSTKEIRDQGSCGSCWAVAAAEAQTDRTCIATKGASKPHLAAEDILSCCGFFCGSGCNG
;
A
#
# COMPACT_ATOMS: atom_id res chain seq x y z
N ALA A 1 5.81 20.20 -25.58
CA ALA A 1 4.43 19.72 -25.76
C ALA A 1 4.12 18.94 -24.50
N ASP A 2 3.03 19.25 -23.82
CA ASP A 2 2.66 18.54 -22.60
C ASP A 2 2.31 17.10 -22.95
N ASP A 3 2.81 16.16 -22.16
CA ASP A 3 2.47 14.74 -22.33
C ASP A 3 0.98 14.53 -22.07
N PRO A 4 0.31 13.61 -22.81
CA PRO A 4 -1.10 13.35 -22.60
C PRO A 4 -1.36 12.73 -21.21
N PRO A 5 -2.58 12.86 -20.67
CA PRO A 5 -2.98 12.17 -19.45
C PRO A 5 -2.74 10.66 -19.53
N ALA A 6 -2.33 10.07 -18.41
CA ALA A 6 -2.03 8.65 -18.29
C ALA A 6 -3.27 7.74 -18.51
N VAL A 7 -4.47 8.27 -18.28
CA VAL A 7 -5.74 7.54 -18.41
C VAL A 7 -6.59 8.22 -19.47
N SER A 8 -6.95 7.48 -20.52
CA SER A 8 -7.86 7.93 -21.57
C SER A 8 -9.27 7.32 -21.43
N PRO A 9 -10.32 7.96 -21.99
CA PRO A 9 -11.66 7.38 -22.08
C PRO A 9 -11.66 6.01 -22.76
N ASP A 10 -10.98 5.90 -23.90
CA ASP A 10 -10.88 4.65 -24.66
C ASP A 10 -10.29 3.51 -23.84
N MET A 11 -9.32 3.80 -22.95
CA MET A 11 -8.75 2.79 -22.05
C MET A 11 -9.79 2.28 -21.05
N VAL A 12 -10.59 3.18 -20.46
CA VAL A 12 -11.64 2.82 -19.51
C VAL A 12 -12.74 1.99 -20.19
N GLU A 13 -13.17 2.40 -21.38
CA GLU A 13 -14.16 1.67 -22.17
C GLU A 13 -13.66 0.27 -22.57
N LEU A 14 -12.41 0.18 -23.05
CA LEU A 14 -11.79 -1.09 -23.40
C LEU A 14 -11.76 -2.05 -22.21
N ILE A 15 -11.31 -1.58 -21.04
CA ILE A 15 -11.26 -2.42 -19.83
C ILE A 15 -12.66 -2.90 -19.43
N ASN A 16 -13.65 -2.01 -19.47
CA ASN A 16 -15.02 -2.34 -19.11
C ASN A 16 -15.73 -3.24 -20.13
N SER A 17 -15.21 -3.33 -21.36
CA SER A 17 -15.74 -4.23 -22.41
C SER A 17 -15.27 -5.68 -22.28
N ILE A 18 -14.29 -5.97 -21.42
CA ILE A 18 -13.73 -7.32 -21.24
C ILE A 18 -14.78 -8.24 -20.62
N GLU A 19 -15.15 -9.30 -21.34
CA GLU A 19 -16.08 -10.31 -20.84
C GLU A 19 -15.50 -11.05 -19.63
N GLY A 20 -16.29 -11.21 -18.58
CA GLY A 20 -15.86 -11.85 -17.33
C GLY A 20 -14.98 -10.97 -16.44
N ASN A 21 -14.85 -9.67 -16.73
CA ASN A 21 -14.13 -8.74 -15.85
C ASN A 21 -14.84 -8.63 -14.50
N THR A 22 -14.08 -8.78 -13.40
CA THR A 22 -14.61 -8.82 -12.02
C THR A 22 -14.60 -7.45 -11.34
N TRP A 23 -14.10 -6.42 -12.02
CA TRP A 23 -14.00 -5.05 -11.53
C TRP A 23 -14.39 -4.06 -12.64
N THR A 24 -14.68 -2.83 -12.24
CA THR A 24 -15.07 -1.75 -13.17
C THR A 24 -14.02 -0.65 -13.15
N ALA A 25 -13.51 -0.28 -14.33
CA ALA A 25 -12.62 0.85 -14.50
C ALA A 25 -13.40 2.18 -14.49
N GLY A 26 -12.76 3.22 -13.97
CA GLY A 26 -13.31 4.57 -13.96
C GLY A 26 -12.24 5.63 -13.78
N PHE A 27 -12.61 6.89 -14.00
CA PHE A 27 -11.71 8.02 -13.82
C PHE A 27 -11.55 8.37 -12.34
N SER A 28 -10.30 8.42 -11.90
CA SER A 28 -9.95 8.98 -10.60
C SER A 28 -9.63 10.46 -10.73
N LYS A 29 -10.29 11.31 -9.93
CA LYS A 29 -9.97 12.75 -9.85
C LYS A 29 -8.51 13.00 -9.47
N ARG A 30 -7.86 12.06 -8.75
CA ARG A 30 -6.44 12.13 -8.39
C ARG A 30 -5.53 12.11 -9.63
N PHE A 31 -5.97 11.46 -10.71
CA PHE A 31 -5.19 11.18 -11.91
C PHE A 31 -5.67 11.90 -13.18
N ALA A 32 -6.70 12.75 -13.08
CA ALA A 32 -7.34 13.38 -14.24
C ALA A 32 -6.35 14.11 -15.17
N ASP A 33 -5.39 14.84 -14.58
CA ASP A 33 -4.41 15.67 -15.30
C ASP A 33 -2.97 15.19 -15.07
N LYS A 34 -2.78 13.90 -14.81
CA LYS A 34 -1.45 13.32 -14.53
C LYS A 34 -0.93 12.55 -15.73
N ASP A 35 0.28 12.85 -16.15
CA ASP A 35 0.98 12.10 -17.19
C ASP A 35 1.51 10.74 -16.67
N MET A 36 2.02 9.93 -17.60
CA MET A 36 2.60 8.63 -17.26
C MET A 36 3.86 8.73 -16.39
N ALA A 37 4.61 9.83 -16.44
CA ALA A 37 5.80 10.02 -15.62
C ALA A 37 5.41 10.19 -14.15
N HIS A 38 4.39 10.99 -13.87
CA HIS A 38 3.81 11.16 -12.54
C HIS A 38 3.28 9.82 -12.01
N VAL A 39 2.51 9.08 -12.81
CA VAL A 39 1.96 7.77 -12.37
C VAL A 39 3.08 6.78 -12.05
N LYS A 40 4.14 6.71 -12.88
CA LYS A 40 5.33 5.90 -12.58
C LYS A 40 6.04 6.32 -11.30
N GLY A 41 6.10 7.63 -11.04
CA GLY A 41 6.69 8.18 -9.81
C GLY A 41 5.97 7.75 -8.53
N LEU A 42 4.72 7.28 -8.61
CA LEU A 42 4.00 6.71 -7.46
C LEU A 42 4.35 5.24 -7.20
N CYS A 43 4.91 4.54 -8.18
CA CYS A 43 5.25 3.11 -8.12
C CYS A 43 6.68 2.88 -7.60
N GLY A 44 6.98 3.35 -6.39
CA GLY A 44 8.34 3.33 -5.84
C GLY A 44 8.77 2.03 -5.13
N ALA A 45 8.00 0.95 -5.19
CA ALA A 45 8.41 -0.34 -4.64
C ALA A 45 9.24 -1.11 -5.69
N LEU A 46 10.57 -1.04 -5.57
CA LEU A 46 11.50 -1.73 -6.49
C LEU A 46 11.69 -3.21 -6.10
N PRO A 47 12.11 -4.09 -7.03
CA PRO A 47 12.35 -5.49 -6.74
C PRO A 47 13.34 -5.69 -5.59
N GLU A 48 12.92 -6.48 -4.59
CA GLU A 48 13.73 -6.82 -3.42
C GLU A 48 14.96 -7.63 -3.83
N LYS A 49 16.12 -7.27 -3.28
CA LYS A 49 17.40 -7.94 -3.55
C LYS A 49 17.79 -8.89 -2.40
N GLN A 50 17.16 -8.76 -1.24
CA GLN A 50 17.48 -9.52 -0.04
C GLN A 50 16.42 -10.58 0.26
N ARG A 51 16.86 -11.80 0.54
CA ARG A 51 15.97 -12.86 1.02
C ARG A 51 15.90 -12.82 2.54
N LEU A 52 14.72 -12.54 3.08
CA LEU A 52 14.46 -12.60 4.52
C LEU A 52 14.19 -14.06 4.96
N PRO A 53 14.40 -14.38 6.26
CA PRO A 53 14.03 -15.68 6.81
C PRO A 53 12.53 -15.98 6.62
N GLU A 54 12.22 -17.22 6.27
CA GLU A 54 10.84 -17.67 6.15
C GLU A 54 10.17 -17.78 7.52
N MET A 55 8.97 -17.20 7.64
CA MET A 55 8.16 -17.35 8.84
C MET A 55 7.58 -18.77 8.90
N ARG A 56 7.95 -19.53 9.92
CA ARG A 56 7.34 -20.84 10.20
C ARG A 56 6.02 -20.64 10.94
N VAL A 57 4.93 -21.06 10.31
CA VAL A 57 3.59 -21.06 10.92
C VAL A 57 3.19 -22.50 11.21
N PRO A 58 2.78 -22.85 12.45
CA PRO A 58 2.26 -24.19 12.75
C PRO A 58 1.09 -24.59 11.84
N ASP A 59 1.13 -25.79 11.28
CA ASP A 59 0.12 -26.30 10.35
C ASP A 59 -1.32 -26.24 10.90
N MET A 60 -1.49 -26.42 12.22
CA MET A 60 -2.79 -26.32 12.88
C MET A 60 -3.43 -24.93 12.80
N LEU A 61 -2.64 -23.85 12.66
CA LEU A 61 -3.18 -22.50 12.51
C LEU A 61 -3.74 -22.26 11.10
N VAL A 62 -3.33 -23.06 10.12
CA VAL A 62 -3.79 -22.94 8.73
C VAL A 62 -5.18 -23.57 8.55
N GLN A 63 -5.52 -24.60 9.34
CA GLN A 63 -6.80 -25.31 9.22
C GLN A 63 -8.02 -24.56 9.76
N THR A 64 -7.82 -23.47 10.51
CA THR A 64 -8.89 -22.74 11.20
C THR A 64 -9.13 -21.33 10.66
N VAL A 65 -8.55 -21.00 9.50
CA VAL A 65 -8.71 -19.69 8.86
C VAL A 65 -10.13 -19.54 8.31
N PRO A 66 -10.85 -18.44 8.63
CA PRO A 66 -12.20 -18.22 8.13
C PRO A 66 -12.21 -17.94 6.63
N ALA A 67 -13.34 -18.23 5.97
CA ALA A 67 -13.53 -17.96 4.53
C ALA A 67 -13.45 -16.46 4.18
N THR A 68 -13.74 -15.59 5.14
CA THR A 68 -13.65 -14.14 5.02
C THR A 68 -13.02 -13.56 6.29
N PHE A 69 -12.15 -12.57 6.14
CA PHE A 69 -11.49 -11.90 7.25
C PHE A 69 -11.24 -10.43 6.93
N ASP A 70 -11.55 -9.54 7.87
CA ASP A 70 -11.24 -8.12 7.78
C ASP A 70 -10.60 -7.62 9.09
N SER A 71 -9.35 -7.18 9.01
CA SER A 71 -8.60 -6.63 10.14
C SER A 71 -9.33 -5.45 10.82
N ARG A 72 -10.11 -4.67 10.07
CA ARG A 72 -10.85 -3.50 10.55
C ARG A 72 -12.05 -3.89 11.40
N GLU A 73 -12.65 -5.04 11.12
CA GLU A 73 -13.73 -5.61 11.91
C GLU A 73 -13.16 -6.27 13.17
N GLN A 74 -12.11 -7.08 13.00
CA GLN A 74 -11.49 -7.84 14.09
C GLN A 74 -10.81 -6.94 15.14
N TRP A 75 -10.09 -5.91 14.69
CA TRP A 75 -9.28 -5.07 15.57
C TRP A 75 -9.60 -3.59 15.52
N GLY A 76 -10.43 -3.11 14.59
CA GLY A 76 -10.56 -1.66 14.34
C GLY A 76 -11.21 -0.84 15.46
N THR A 77 -11.88 -1.46 16.43
CA THR A 77 -12.33 -0.76 17.66
C THR A 77 -11.18 -0.53 18.63
N MET A 78 -10.25 -1.50 18.72
CA MET A 78 -9.06 -1.45 19.56
C MET A 78 -7.93 -0.64 18.90
N CYS A 79 -7.74 -0.86 17.60
CA CYS A 79 -6.67 -0.36 16.75
C CYS A 79 -7.25 0.44 15.58
N PRO A 80 -7.60 1.72 15.80
CA PRO A 80 -8.23 2.55 14.78
C PRO A 80 -7.34 2.80 13.55
N SER A 81 -6.02 2.63 13.68
CA SER A 81 -5.06 2.73 12.57
C SER A 81 -5.36 1.75 11.43
N THR A 82 -5.97 0.60 11.71
CA THR A 82 -6.36 -0.39 10.68
C THR A 82 -7.35 0.16 9.64
N LYS A 83 -8.01 1.29 9.96
CA LYS A 83 -8.97 1.99 9.09
C LYS A 83 -8.37 3.23 8.43
N GLU A 84 -7.15 3.61 8.79
CA GLU A 84 -6.47 4.77 8.25
C GLU A 84 -5.97 4.48 6.83
N ILE A 85 -6.13 5.44 5.92
CA ILE A 85 -5.54 5.42 4.58
C ILE A 85 -4.59 6.61 4.50
N ARG A 86 -3.30 6.38 4.26
CA ARG A 86 -2.31 7.46 4.13
C ARG A 86 -2.04 7.81 2.68
N ASP A 87 -1.51 9.01 2.45
CA ASP A 87 -1.13 9.50 1.14
C ASP A 87 0.39 9.67 1.06
N GLN A 88 1.02 8.99 0.11
CA GLN A 88 2.46 9.11 -0.17
C GLN A 88 2.83 10.43 -0.88
N GLY A 89 1.85 11.23 -1.31
CA GLY A 89 2.06 12.45 -2.06
C GLY A 89 2.57 12.20 -3.47
N SER A 90 3.36 13.15 -4.00
CA SER A 90 4.02 13.04 -5.32
C SER A 90 5.45 12.47 -5.18
N CYS A 91 5.56 11.36 -4.44
CA CYS A 91 6.82 10.72 -4.07
C CYS A 91 6.63 9.21 -4.16
N GLY A 92 7.62 8.47 -4.67
CA GLY A 92 7.64 7.01 -4.70
C GLY A 92 7.94 6.38 -3.34
N SER A 93 7.32 6.87 -2.27
CA SER A 93 7.53 6.42 -0.89
C SER A 93 6.56 5.31 -0.45
N CYS A 94 5.83 4.68 -1.37
CA CYS A 94 4.88 3.61 -1.03
C CYS A 94 5.51 2.48 -0.20
N TRP A 95 6.78 2.15 -0.45
CA TRP A 95 7.53 1.16 0.32
C TRP A 95 7.67 1.55 1.80
N ALA A 96 7.89 2.83 2.10
CA ALA A 96 8.03 3.35 3.46
C ALA A 96 6.65 3.54 4.13
N VAL A 97 5.68 4.07 3.38
CA VAL A 97 4.31 4.30 3.87
C VAL A 97 3.65 2.97 4.25
N ALA A 98 3.67 1.97 3.37
CA ALA A 98 3.06 0.66 3.64
C ALA A 98 3.74 -0.06 4.83
N ALA A 99 5.07 0.05 4.95
CA ALA A 99 5.81 -0.50 6.09
C ALA A 99 5.40 0.18 7.42
N ALA A 100 5.31 1.50 7.43
CA ALA A 100 4.88 2.27 8.61
C ALA A 100 3.42 1.99 9.00
N GLU A 101 2.51 1.87 8.03
CA GLU A 101 1.11 1.48 8.24
C GLU A 101 1.01 0.10 8.91
N ALA A 102 1.64 -0.92 8.31
CA ALA A 102 1.58 -2.28 8.84
C ALA A 102 2.23 -2.39 10.23
N GLN A 103 3.36 -1.72 10.48
CA GLN A 103 4.02 -1.75 11.78
C GLN A 103 3.26 -0.97 12.86
N THR A 104 2.55 0.09 12.47
CA THR A 104 1.62 0.82 13.33
C THR A 104 0.51 -0.12 13.82
N ASP A 105 -0.14 -0.82 12.89
CA ASP A 105 -1.21 -1.77 13.21
C ASP A 105 -0.72 -2.93 14.07
N ARG A 106 0.41 -3.53 13.69
CA ARG A 106 1.00 -4.67 14.42
C ARG A 106 1.36 -4.31 15.84
N THR A 107 1.87 -3.10 16.09
CA THR A 107 2.20 -2.65 17.45
C THR A 107 0.93 -2.57 18.31
N CYS A 108 -0.15 -2.03 17.77
CA CYS A 108 -1.44 -1.99 18.47
C CYS A 108 -2.00 -3.40 18.73
N ILE A 109 -2.02 -4.26 17.72
CA ILE A 109 -2.56 -5.62 17.82
C ILE A 109 -1.76 -6.44 18.84
N ALA A 110 -0.42 -6.43 18.75
CA ALA A 110 0.46 -7.20 19.63
C ALA A 110 0.37 -6.75 21.09
N THR A 111 0.18 -5.44 21.32
CA THR A 111 0.04 -4.87 22.67
C THR A 111 -1.40 -4.88 23.18
N LYS A 112 -2.34 -5.49 22.44
CA LYS A 112 -3.78 -5.49 22.76
C LYS A 112 -4.31 -4.07 23.03
N GLY A 113 -3.87 -3.12 22.22
CA GLY A 113 -4.26 -1.72 22.30
C GLY A 113 -3.59 -0.89 23.38
N ALA A 114 -2.64 -1.44 24.15
CA ALA A 114 -1.91 -0.68 25.16
C ALA A 114 -0.99 0.39 24.53
N SER A 115 -0.46 0.14 23.33
CA SER A 115 0.32 1.11 22.55
C SER A 115 -0.32 1.31 21.19
N LYS A 116 -0.61 2.56 20.82
CA LYS A 116 -1.25 2.92 19.55
C LYS A 116 -0.44 4.02 18.86
N PRO A 117 0.84 3.74 18.50
CA PRO A 117 1.67 4.76 17.87
C PRO A 117 1.10 5.12 16.49
N HIS A 118 1.50 6.26 15.97
CA HIS A 118 1.39 6.56 14.53
C HIS A 118 2.81 6.65 14.01
N LEU A 119 3.32 5.57 13.42
CA LEU A 119 4.72 5.51 13.03
C LEU A 119 4.97 6.40 11.81
N ALA A 120 6.05 7.19 11.89
CA ALA A 120 6.42 8.16 10.88
C ALA A 120 7.00 7.46 9.65
N ALA A 121 6.23 7.43 8.57
CA ALA A 121 6.75 7.01 7.27
C ALA A 121 7.92 7.90 6.80
N GLU A 122 7.90 9.19 7.18
CA GLU A 122 8.96 10.16 6.87
C GLU A 122 10.31 9.78 7.48
N ASP A 123 10.32 9.20 8.68
CA ASP A 123 11.57 8.75 9.33
C ASP A 123 12.17 7.56 8.57
N ILE A 124 11.35 6.58 8.19
CA ILE A 124 11.78 5.45 7.36
C ILE A 124 12.31 5.96 6.01
N LEU A 125 11.56 6.87 5.37
CA LEU A 125 11.87 7.43 4.05
C LEU A 125 13.19 8.20 4.02
N SER A 126 13.43 9.05 5.03
CA SER A 126 14.54 10.01 5.04
C SER A 126 15.77 9.52 5.79
N CYS A 127 15.62 8.65 6.80
CA CYS A 127 16.71 8.24 7.69
C CYS A 127 17.28 6.85 7.40
N CYS A 128 16.55 5.96 6.71
CA CYS A 128 17.08 4.64 6.38
C CYS A 128 18.28 4.70 5.40
N GLY A 129 18.34 5.75 4.58
CA GLY A 129 19.37 5.94 3.58
C GLY A 129 19.37 4.84 2.51
N PHE A 130 20.55 4.61 1.90
CA PHE A 130 20.70 3.66 0.78
C PHE A 130 20.44 2.20 1.14
N PHE A 131 20.27 1.87 2.42
CA PHE A 131 19.88 0.53 2.83
C PHE A 131 18.45 0.19 2.36
N CYS A 132 17.53 1.16 2.42
CA CYS A 132 16.14 0.94 2.00
C CYS A 132 15.86 1.32 0.55
N GLY A 133 16.71 2.12 -0.09
CA GLY A 133 16.51 2.57 -1.47
C GLY A 133 16.95 4.01 -1.71
N SER A 134 16.32 4.66 -2.69
CA SER A 134 16.60 6.06 -3.07
C SER A 134 15.43 6.99 -2.72
N GLY A 135 14.86 6.80 -1.53
CA GLY A 135 13.81 7.66 -0.99
C GLY A 135 12.57 7.68 -1.88
N CYS A 136 12.23 8.86 -2.41
CA CYS A 136 11.10 9.04 -3.34
C CYS A 136 11.27 8.40 -4.72
N ASN A 137 12.45 7.86 -5.05
CA ASN A 137 12.68 7.18 -6.32
C ASN A 137 12.56 5.65 -6.22
N GLY A 138 12.16 5.16 -5.04
CA GLY A 138 12.22 3.74 -4.70
C GLY A 138 13.60 3.25 -4.32
#